data_AF-A0A8J6BKT7-F1
#
_entry.id   AF-A0A8J6BKT7-F1
#
_cell.length_a   1.000
_cell.length_b   1.000
_cell.length_c   1.000
_cell.angle_alpha   90.00
_cell.angle_beta   90.00
_cell.angle_gamma   90.00
#
_symmetry.space_group_name_H-M   'P 1'
#
loop_
_entity.id
_entity.type
_entity.pdbx_description
1 polymer ?
#
loop_
_entity_poly.entity_id
_entity_poly.type
_entity_poly.pdbx_seq_one_letter_code
_entity_poly.pdbx_strand_id
1 'polypeptide(L)'
;MASQLPPIPPQFKSLQHHLRTAQEHDKRDPVVAYYCRLYAMQNGMKIDSKSPECRKFLSKLMDQLETLGADGAEKSVFLLLYKQKFASSTASSP
;
A
#
# COMPACT_ATOMS: atom_id res chain seq x y z
N MET A 1 13.00 -5.45 11.36
CA MET A 1 14.01 -5.32 10.30
C MET A 1 13.27 -5.03 9.00
N ALA A 2 13.52 -3.89 8.36
CA ALA A 2 12.84 -3.54 7.12
C ALA A 2 13.33 -4.46 6.00
N SER A 3 12.56 -5.51 5.68
CA SER A 3 12.83 -6.38 4.54
C SER A 3 13.05 -5.52 3.31
N GLN A 4 14.27 -5.54 2.76
CA GLN A 4 14.64 -4.80 1.56
C GLN A 4 13.63 -5.13 0.46
N LEU A 5 12.74 -4.18 0.16
CA LEU A 5 11.83 -4.30 -0.96
C LEU A 5 12.67 -4.38 -2.24
N PRO A 6 12.32 -5.25 -3.19
CA PRO A 6 12.98 -5.26 -4.49
C PRO A 6 12.86 -3.88 -5.14
N PRO A 7 13.79 -3.53 -6.05
CA PRO A 7 13.78 -2.22 -6.71
C PRO A 7 12.41 -1.97 -7.34
N ILE A 8 11.83 -0.81 -7.04
CA ILE A 8 10.51 -0.43 -7.53
C ILE A 8 10.59 -0.34 -9.06
N PRO A 9 9.83 -1.15 -9.81
CA PRO A 9 9.83 -1.09 -11.26
C PRO A 9 9.35 0.28 -11.73
N PRO A 10 9.76 0.74 -12.93
CA PRO A 10 9.44 2.07 -13.43
C PRO A 10 7.93 2.34 -13.51
N GLN A 11 7.14 1.29 -13.70
CA GLN A 11 5.67 1.33 -13.72
C GLN A 11 5.09 1.85 -12.39
N PHE A 12 5.75 1.53 -11.27
CA PHE A 12 5.33 1.89 -9.93
C PHE A 12 5.98 3.16 -9.41
N LYS A 13 6.54 4.01 -10.30
CA LYS A 13 7.10 5.31 -9.92
C LYS A 13 6.14 6.17 -9.08
N SER A 14 4.86 6.19 -9.44
CA SER A 14 3.83 6.94 -8.69
C SER A 14 3.63 6.40 -7.26
N LEU A 15 3.94 5.12 -7.03
CA LEU A 15 3.83 4.46 -5.72
C LEU A 15 5.09 4.66 -4.88
N GLN A 16 6.22 5.02 -5.49
CA GLN A 16 7.48 5.24 -4.77
C GLN A 16 7.34 6.27 -3.65
N HIS A 17 6.62 7.37 -3.90
CA HIS A 17 6.39 8.40 -2.89
C HIS A 17 5.59 7.82 -1.70
N HIS A 18 4.49 7.14 -2.00
CA HIS A 18 3.61 6.51 -1.01
C HIS A 18 4.33 5.47 -0.15
N LEU A 19 5.19 4.63 -0.76
CA LEU A 19 5.96 3.61 -0.06
C LEU A 19 7.05 4.21 0.84
N ARG A 20 7.68 5.31 0.41
CA ARG A 20 8.66 6.03 1.24
C ARG A 20 7.98 6.62 2.47
N THR A 21 6.83 7.28 2.29
CA THR A 21 6.01 7.78 3.40
C THR A 21 5.58 6.65 4.32
N ALA A 22 5.18 5.49 3.78
CA ALA A 22 4.82 4.32 4.58
C ALA A 22 5.96 3.87 5.51
N GLN A 23 7.19 3.81 4.99
CA GLN A 23 8.36 3.43 5.78
C GLN A 23 8.69 4.46 6.87
N GLU A 24 8.50 5.74 6.59
CA GLU A 24 8.76 6.83 7.55
C GLU A 24 7.76 6.79 8.71
N HIS A 25 6.51 6.43 8.41
CA HIS A 25 5.45 6.26 9.41
C HIS A 25 5.44 4.88 10.09
N ASP A 26 6.27 3.92 9.69
CA ASP A 26 6.27 2.55 10.23
C ASP A 26 6.47 2.52 11.77
N LYS A 27 7.26 3.45 12.30
CA LYS A 27 7.51 3.61 13.74
C LYS A 27 6.56 4.55 14.48
N ARG A 28 6.02 5.56 13.79
CA ARG A 28 5.15 6.59 14.39
C ARG A 28 3.67 6.17 14.34
N ASP A 29 3.25 5.67 13.19
CA ASP A 29 1.87 5.33 12.87
C ASP A 29 1.83 4.05 12.00
N PRO A 30 1.94 2.86 12.62
CA PRO A 30 1.95 1.59 11.89
C PRO A 30 0.65 1.39 11.08
N VAL A 31 -0.46 2.00 11.51
CA VAL A 31 -1.72 2.04 10.78
C VAL A 31 -1.56 2.76 9.44
N VAL A 32 -0.98 3.96 9.42
CA VAL A 32 -0.77 4.74 8.19
C VAL A 32 0.19 4.00 7.26
N ALA A 33 1.27 3.43 7.81
CA ALA A 33 2.23 2.63 7.07
C ALA A 33 1.56 1.42 6.38
N TYR A 34 0.66 0.72 7.08
CA TYR A 34 -0.13 -0.37 6.52
C TYR A 34 -1.02 0.10 5.36
N TYR A 35 -1.75 1.21 5.52
CA TYR A 35 -2.63 1.73 4.47
C TYR A 35 -1.87 2.20 3.22
N CYS A 36 -0.74 2.90 3.38
CA CYS A 36 0.08 3.31 2.25
C CYS A 36 0.60 2.09 1.47
N ARG A 37 1.01 1.02 2.16
CA ARG A 37 1.39 -0.25 1.52
C ARG A 37 0.20 -0.94 0.85
N LEU A 38 -0.97 -0.94 1.48
CA LEU A 38 -2.21 -1.53 0.91
C LEU A 38 -2.62 -0.80 -0.37
N TYR A 39 -2.56 0.53 -0.36
CA TYR A 39 -2.86 1.37 -1.52
C TYR A 39 -1.86 1.14 -2.64
N ALA A 40 -0.56 1.04 -2.32
CA ALA A 40 0.46 0.69 -3.29
C ALA A 40 0.24 -0.70 -3.89
N MET A 41 -0.23 -1.67 -3.12
CA MET A 41 -0.54 -3.02 -3.61
C MET A 41 -1.73 -2.99 -4.57
N GLN A 42 -2.83 -2.34 -4.18
CA GLN A 42 -4.04 -2.21 -5.01
C GLN A 42 -3.76 -1.46 -6.33
N ASN A 43 -3.01 -0.37 -6.27
CA ASN A 43 -2.63 0.36 -7.47
C ASN A 43 -1.61 -0.41 -8.30
N GLY A 44 -0.65 -1.09 -7.67
CA GLY A 44 0.35 -1.87 -8.38
C GLY A 44 -0.28 -2.98 -9.23
N MET A 45 -1.31 -3.66 -8.72
CA MET A 45 -2.08 -4.64 -9.51
C MET A 45 -2.84 -4.01 -10.69
N LYS A 46 -3.33 -2.78 -10.53
CA LYS A 46 -4.05 -2.04 -11.58
C LYS A 46 -3.11 -1.49 -12.66
N ILE A 47 -1.93 -1.03 -12.26
CA ILE A 47 -0.92 -0.45 -13.17
C ILE A 47 -0.36 -1.55 -14.08
N ASP A 48 0.23 -2.58 -13.48
CA ASP A 48 0.83 -3.67 -14.24
C ASP A 48 0.93 -4.93 -13.37
N SER A 49 0.08 -5.91 -13.69
CA SER A 49 0.04 -7.22 -13.03
C SER A 49 0.53 -8.36 -13.93
N LYS A 50 0.95 -8.05 -15.16
CA LYS A 50 1.43 -9.03 -16.14
C LYS A 50 2.96 -9.20 -16.07
N SER A 51 3.69 -8.14 -15.72
CA SER A 51 5.16 -8.20 -15.69
C SER A 51 5.67 -9.02 -14.49
N PRO A 52 6.67 -9.90 -14.72
CA PRO A 52 7.24 -10.73 -13.65
C PRO A 52 7.94 -9.90 -12.56
N GLU A 53 8.51 -8.75 -12.92
CA GLU A 53 9.12 -7.81 -11.96
C GLU A 53 8.08 -7.20 -11.01
N CYS A 54 6.98 -6.70 -11.58
CA CYS A 54 5.85 -6.18 -10.82
C CYS A 54 5.25 -7.24 -9.90
N ARG A 55 5.09 -8.48 -10.40
CA ARG A 55 4.57 -9.59 -9.61
C ARG A 55 5.47 -9.94 -8.43
N LYS A 56 6.80 -9.98 -8.62
CA LYS A 56 7.78 -10.15 -7.52
C LYS A 56 7.65 -9.04 -6.48
N PHE A 57 7.50 -7.80 -6.92
CA PHE A 57 7.33 -6.65 -6.03
C PHE A 57 6.03 -6.77 -5.21
N LEU A 58 4.91 -7.04 -5.87
CA LEU A 58 3.60 -7.21 -5.23
C LEU A 58 3.61 -8.37 -4.21
N SER A 59 4.21 -9.52 -4.54
CA SER A 59 4.36 -10.63 -3.59
C SER A 59 5.13 -10.22 -2.34
N LYS A 60 6.23 -9.48 -2.47
CA LYS A 60 6.99 -8.99 -1.32
C LYS A 60 6.23 -7.93 -0.51
N LEU A 61 5.44 -7.09 -1.17
CA LEU A 61 4.62 -6.09 -0.50
C LEU A 61 3.47 -6.73 0.30
N MET A 62 2.89 -7.83 -0.19
CA MET A 62 1.88 -8.61 0.56
C MET A 62 2.45 -9.26 1.81
N ASP A 63 3.63 -9.87 1.73
CA ASP A 63 4.35 -10.46 2.88
C ASP A 63 4.59 -9.42 3.99
N GLN A 64 4.96 -8.19 3.60
CA GLN A 64 5.03 -7.06 4.54
C GLN A 64 3.68 -6.69 5.12
N LEU A 65 2.62 -6.63 4.30
CA LEU A 65 1.26 -6.33 4.78
C LEU A 65 0.76 -7.37 5.75
N GLU A 66 1.07 -8.65 5.57
CA GLU A 66 0.71 -9.71 6.51
C GLU A 66 1.45 -9.53 7.84
N THR A 67 2.74 -9.18 7.77
CA THR A 67 3.58 -8.88 8.95
C THR A 67 3.06 -7.67 9.73
N LEU A 68 2.69 -6.58 9.05
CA LEU A 68 2.02 -5.42 9.67
C LEU A 68 0.54 -5.70 10.02
N GLY A 69 -0.02 -6.73 9.40
CA GLY A 69 -1.39 -7.20 9.49
C GLY A 69 -1.73 -7.75 10.88
N ALA A 70 -0.79 -8.52 11.42
CA ALA A 70 -0.93 -9.36 12.61
C ALA A 70 -1.18 -8.60 13.91
N ASP A 71 -0.82 -7.31 14.00
CA ASP A 71 -0.77 -6.59 15.27
C ASP A 71 -2.05 -5.82 15.68
N GLY A 72 -3.13 -5.75 14.88
CA GLY A 72 -4.22 -4.82 15.22
C GLY A 72 -5.60 -5.12 14.65
N ALA A 73 -6.52 -5.50 15.53
CA ALA A 73 -7.95 -5.67 15.29
C ALA A 73 -8.74 -4.33 15.14
N GLU A 74 -8.09 -3.18 15.32
CA GLU A 74 -8.75 -1.84 15.27
C GLU A 74 -8.90 -1.25 13.86
N LYS A 75 -8.53 -2.01 12.82
CA LYS A 75 -8.50 -1.56 11.41
C LYS A 75 -9.90 -1.27 10.83
N SER A 76 -10.97 -1.73 11.48
CA SER A 76 -12.36 -1.68 11.00
C SER A 76 -12.98 -0.28 10.97
N VAL A 77 -12.73 0.57 11.99
CA VAL A 77 -13.28 1.94 12.06
C VAL A 77 -12.60 2.86 11.05
N PHE A 78 -11.29 2.69 10.84
CA PHE A 78 -10.55 3.49 9.88
C PHE A 78 -10.79 3.05 8.42
N LEU A 79 -11.08 1.76 8.18
CA LEU A 79 -11.55 1.24 6.89
C LEU A 79 -12.87 1.87 6.45
N LEU A 80 -13.78 2.11 7.40
CA LEU A 80 -15.04 2.81 7.15
C LEU A 80 -14.80 4.29 6.78
N LEU A 81 -13.92 4.98 7.50
CA LEU A 81 -13.53 6.36 7.17
C LEU A 81 -12.80 6.47 5.82
N TYR A 82 -11.95 5.50 5.49
CA TYR A 82 -11.25 5.45 4.20
C TYR A 82 -12.22 5.15 3.05
N LYS A 83 -13.17 4.23 3.23
CA LYS A 83 -14.21 3.94 2.22
C LYS A 83 -15.12 5.17 2.01
N GLN A 84 -15.41 5.93 3.08
CA GLN A 84 -16.11 7.21 2.99
C GLN A 84 -15.32 8.23 2.16
N LYS A 85 -14.01 8.41 2.42
CA LYS A 85 -13.19 9.42 1.73
C LYS A 85 -12.85 9.06 0.29
N PHE A 86 -12.70 7.77 -0.03
CA PHE A 86 -12.45 7.30 -1.39
C PHE A 86 -13.71 7.29 -2.25
N ALA A 87 -14.88 6.95 -1.67
CA ALA A 87 -16.16 7.05 -2.36
C ALA A 87 -16.50 8.50 -2.76
N SER A 88 -16.06 9.49 -1.98
CA SER A 88 -16.21 10.91 -2.34
C SER A 88 -15.29 11.37 -3.47
N SER A 89 -14.17 10.68 -3.73
CA SER A 89 -13.21 11.08 -4.76
C SER A 89 -13.45 10.43 -6.14
N THR A 90 -14.24 9.36 -6.22
CA THR A 90 -14.67 8.78 -7.51
C THR A 90 -16.00 9.35 -8.04
N ALA A 91 -16.62 10.28 -7.31
CA ALA A 91 -17.86 10.96 -7.71
C ALA A 91 -17.61 12.28 -8.46
N SER A 92 -16.37 12.62 -8.81
CA SER A 92 -16.05 13.80 -9.61
C SER A 92 -15.24 13.41 -10.84
N SER A 93 -15.95 12.96 -11.85
CA SER A 93 -15.67 13.36 -13.23
C SER A 93 -17.03 13.48 -13.94
N PRO A 94 -17.25 14.58 -14.70
CA PRO A 94 -18.56 15.03 -15.18
C PRO A 94 -19.18 14.14 -16.26
#